data_AF-A0A6J6SU88-F1
#
_entry.id   AF-A0A6J6SU88-F1
#
_cell.length_a   1.000
_cell.length_b   1.000
_cell.length_c   1.000
_cell.angle_alpha   90.00
_cell.angle_beta   90.00
_cell.angle_gamma   90.00
#
_symmetry.space_group_name_H-M   'P 1'
#
loop_
_entity.id
_entity.type
_entity.pdbx_description
1 polymer ?
#
loop_
_entity_poly.entity_id
_entity_poly.type
_entity_poly.pdbx_seq_one_letter_code
_entity_poly.pdbx_strand_id
1 'polypeptide(L)'
;MADLTVKYPDIFWYCNCGAGFADLPGLAQTVDDSAQISYSAGYATGLLLKDAGNSKATFLGCCDLGFEKEAYLSFELGLKAVLPDAEFSYVKTGSYDYDFDNTAGATEAYNAAKAAGVGAVYPYLGGAHEPIVQLANADGIITMSAGSSTACDRTDLKYDIAVKFDGGDYILEALARIVAGTFKEGEKLVYNIGDNAGPGGSPGAVICNPTPEQQTAMDAIDASLAAGELAADLGAIKGQAYGG
;
A
#
# COMPACT_ATOMS: atom_id res chain seq x y z
N MET A 1 10.55 -17.02 12.84
CA MET A 1 10.56 -17.57 11.47
C MET A 1 11.83 -18.38 11.19
N ALA A 2 13.03 -17.81 11.20
CA ALA A 2 14.27 -18.56 10.94
C ALA A 2 14.49 -19.81 11.84
N ASP A 3 14.09 -19.74 13.12
CA ASP A 3 14.15 -20.90 14.03
C ASP A 3 13.16 -22.02 13.64
N LEU A 4 12.01 -21.68 13.04
CA LEU A 4 10.99 -22.65 12.67
C LEU A 4 11.38 -23.44 11.41
N THR A 5 11.94 -22.77 10.41
CA THR A 5 12.36 -23.41 9.15
C THR A 5 13.50 -24.40 9.38
N VAL A 6 14.40 -24.10 10.32
CA VAL A 6 15.47 -25.03 10.75
C VAL A 6 14.93 -26.18 11.60
N LYS A 7 14.00 -25.89 12.52
CA LYS A 7 13.45 -26.90 13.44
C LYS A 7 12.54 -27.91 12.75
N TYR A 8 11.85 -27.50 11.69
CA TYR A 8 10.90 -28.33 10.95
C TYR A 8 11.23 -28.34 9.46
N PRO A 9 12.33 -29.00 9.06
CA PRO A 9 12.83 -28.97 7.68
C PRO A 9 11.96 -29.77 6.70
N ASP A 10 11.05 -30.61 7.19
CA ASP A 10 10.14 -31.40 6.37
C ASP A 10 8.82 -30.65 6.05
N ILE A 11 8.63 -29.43 6.59
CA ILE A 11 7.48 -28.57 6.30
C ILE A 11 7.93 -27.54 5.28
N PHE A 12 7.16 -27.37 4.20
CA PHE A 12 7.37 -26.28 3.26
C PHE A 12 6.88 -24.97 3.88
N TRP A 13 7.77 -24.01 4.10
CA TRP A 13 7.43 -22.70 4.66
C TRP A 13 7.26 -21.66 3.55
N TYR A 14 6.12 -20.96 3.60
CA TYR A 14 5.82 -19.83 2.74
C TYR A 14 5.40 -18.62 3.57
N CYS A 15 5.73 -17.43 3.06
CA CYS A 15 5.31 -16.17 3.64
C CYS A 15 5.06 -15.13 2.56
N ASN A 16 3.90 -14.49 2.63
CA ASN A 16 3.72 -13.17 2.04
C ASN A 16 4.30 -12.16 3.03
N CYS A 17 5.55 -11.77 2.84
CA CYS A 17 6.33 -11.14 3.90
C CYS A 17 6.28 -9.62 3.90
N GLY A 18 5.71 -9.02 2.86
CA GLY A 18 5.73 -7.57 2.67
C GLY A 18 7.15 -7.02 2.46
N ALA A 19 7.23 -5.70 2.30
CA ALA A 19 8.49 -5.01 2.06
C ALA A 19 9.47 -5.07 3.26
N GLY A 20 10.77 -5.06 2.95
CA GLY A 20 11.83 -5.02 3.96
C GLY A 20 12.13 -6.32 4.71
N PHE A 21 11.39 -7.41 4.43
CA PHE A 21 11.66 -8.70 5.07
C PHE A 21 12.94 -9.33 4.51
N ALA A 22 13.83 -9.77 5.41
CA ALA A 22 15.11 -10.35 5.04
C ALA A 22 14.96 -11.71 4.32
N ASP A 23 15.89 -12.00 3.42
CA ASP A 23 15.93 -13.29 2.72
C ASP A 23 16.28 -14.41 3.71
N LEU A 24 15.47 -15.47 3.72
CA LEU A 24 15.65 -16.64 4.59
C LEU A 24 15.73 -17.92 3.73
N PRO A 25 16.85 -18.66 3.75
CA PRO A 25 17.06 -19.84 2.90
C PRO A 25 16.01 -20.96 3.03
N GLY A 26 15.32 -21.05 4.17
CA GLY A 26 14.27 -22.04 4.41
C GLY A 26 12.85 -21.50 4.24
N LEU A 27 12.68 -20.38 3.54
CA LEU A 27 11.38 -19.73 3.40
C LEU A 27 11.17 -19.31 1.94
N ALA A 28 10.08 -19.75 1.34
CA ALA A 28 9.61 -19.20 0.08
C ALA A 28 8.89 -17.87 0.35
N GLN A 29 9.31 -16.80 -0.32
CA GLN A 29 8.83 -15.44 -0.01
C GLN A 29 8.16 -14.79 -1.22
N THR A 30 6.96 -14.24 -1.04
CA THR A 30 6.46 -13.19 -1.92
C THR A 30 6.58 -11.85 -1.23
N VAL A 31 7.04 -10.86 -1.97
CA VAL A 31 7.15 -9.46 -1.53
C VAL A 31 6.72 -8.55 -2.68
N ASP A 32 6.47 -7.29 -2.35
CA ASP A 32 6.17 -6.24 -3.32
C ASP A 32 7.11 -5.04 -3.16
N ASP A 33 7.14 -4.18 -4.17
CA ASP A 33 7.77 -2.86 -4.07
C ASP A 33 6.79 -1.84 -3.49
N SER A 34 6.65 -1.84 -2.16
CA SER A 34 5.76 -0.94 -1.42
C SER A 34 6.02 0.54 -1.73
N ALA A 35 7.26 0.94 -1.99
CA ALA A 35 7.58 2.31 -2.40
C ALA A 35 6.93 2.68 -3.74
N GLN A 36 7.01 1.82 -4.76
CA GLN A 36 6.33 2.06 -6.06
C GLN A 36 4.82 2.15 -5.87
N ILE A 37 4.25 1.17 -5.15
CA ILE A 37 2.81 1.09 -4.90
C ILE A 37 2.32 2.35 -4.18
N SER A 38 2.99 2.73 -3.10
CA SER A 38 2.59 3.87 -2.28
C SER A 38 2.81 5.20 -3.00
N TYR A 39 3.86 5.32 -3.84
CA TYR A 39 4.03 6.47 -4.73
C TYR A 39 2.83 6.62 -5.67
N SER A 40 2.44 5.55 -6.36
CA SER A 40 1.28 5.60 -7.28
C SER A 40 -0.02 5.97 -6.54
N ALA A 41 -0.19 5.51 -5.29
CA ALA A 41 -1.33 5.89 -4.44
C ALA A 41 -1.32 7.38 -4.07
N GLY A 42 -0.15 7.92 -3.74
CA GLY A 42 0.05 9.35 -3.49
C GLY A 42 -0.28 10.18 -4.73
N TYR A 43 0.21 9.75 -5.90
CA TYR A 43 -0.03 10.42 -7.17
C TYR A 43 -1.52 10.46 -7.52
N ALA A 44 -2.21 9.32 -7.42
CA ALA A 44 -3.66 9.22 -7.58
C ALA A 44 -4.41 10.15 -6.62
N THR A 45 -4.00 10.19 -5.34
CA THR A 45 -4.59 11.07 -4.34
C THR A 45 -4.39 12.55 -4.70
N GLY A 46 -3.21 12.91 -5.20
CA GLY A 46 -2.92 14.27 -5.65
C GLY A 46 -3.80 14.71 -6.81
N LEU A 47 -4.09 13.83 -7.77
CA LEU A 47 -5.01 14.11 -8.87
C LEU A 47 -6.42 14.39 -8.34
N LEU A 48 -6.94 13.54 -7.46
CA LEU A 48 -8.30 13.69 -6.91
C LEU A 48 -8.43 14.94 -6.02
N LEU A 49 -7.43 15.23 -5.18
CA LEU A 49 -7.42 16.42 -4.34
C LEU A 49 -7.38 17.71 -5.17
N LYS A 50 -6.60 17.72 -6.26
CA LYS A 50 -6.49 18.86 -7.17
C LYS A 50 -7.85 19.19 -7.78
N ASP A 51 -8.58 18.18 -8.23
CA ASP A 51 -9.92 18.35 -8.81
C ASP A 51 -10.96 18.76 -7.75
N ALA A 52 -10.79 18.30 -6.51
CA ALA A 52 -11.61 18.70 -5.38
C ALA A 52 -11.28 20.11 -4.83
N GLY A 53 -10.23 20.77 -5.34
CA GLY A 53 -9.78 22.07 -4.82
C GLY A 53 -9.26 22.00 -3.38
N ASN A 54 -8.73 20.84 -2.97
CA ASN A 54 -8.15 20.61 -1.64
C ASN A 54 -6.66 20.24 -1.78
N SER A 55 -5.89 20.39 -0.70
CA SER A 55 -4.45 20.13 -0.69
C SER A 55 -4.00 19.38 0.57
N LYS A 56 -4.92 18.82 1.35
CA LYS A 56 -4.63 18.18 2.64
C LYS A 56 -4.90 16.68 2.59
N ALA A 57 -3.88 15.89 2.93
CA ALA A 57 -3.98 14.44 3.05
C ALA A 57 -3.45 13.95 4.39
N THR A 58 -4.09 12.93 4.95
CA THR A 58 -3.63 12.26 6.16
C THR A 58 -3.48 10.77 5.92
N PHE A 59 -2.32 10.22 6.28
CA PHE A 59 -2.03 8.80 6.30
C PHE A 59 -2.18 8.28 7.73
N LEU A 60 -3.03 7.28 7.94
CA LEU A 60 -3.21 6.64 9.24
C LEU A 60 -2.48 5.29 9.20
N GLY A 61 -1.41 5.18 9.97
CA GLY A 61 -0.69 3.92 10.18
C GLY A 61 -0.87 3.43 11.61
N CYS A 62 -0.44 2.20 11.87
CA CYS A 62 -0.45 1.66 13.21
C CYS A 62 0.67 2.26 14.05
N CYS A 63 1.93 2.27 13.58
CA CYS A 63 3.04 2.19 14.53
C CYS A 63 4.37 2.89 14.14
N ASP A 64 4.52 3.35 12.90
CA ASP A 64 5.77 3.91 12.31
C ASP A 64 6.87 2.86 12.07
N LEU A 65 6.44 1.64 11.71
CA LEU A 65 7.35 0.56 11.35
C LEU A 65 8.04 0.84 10.01
N GLY A 66 9.14 0.15 9.72
CA GLY A 66 9.94 0.37 8.50
C GLY A 66 9.09 0.36 7.21
N PHE A 67 8.22 -0.63 7.02
CA PHE A 67 7.35 -0.69 5.84
C PHE A 67 6.26 0.41 5.82
N GLU A 68 5.80 0.87 6.99
CA GLU A 68 4.88 2.01 7.05
C GLU A 68 5.61 3.30 6.66
N LYS A 69 6.85 3.46 7.13
CA LYS A 69 7.73 4.59 6.78
C LYS A 69 8.04 4.64 5.30
N GLU A 70 8.39 3.50 4.71
CA GLU A 70 8.52 3.37 3.26
C GLU A 70 7.23 3.81 2.55
N ALA A 71 6.08 3.33 3.02
CA ALA A 71 4.79 3.62 2.40
C ALA A 71 4.41 5.10 2.50
N TYR A 72 4.39 5.70 3.69
CA TYR A 72 3.92 7.08 3.84
C TYR A 72 4.88 8.11 3.23
N LEU A 73 6.20 7.86 3.23
CA LEU A 73 7.16 8.76 2.57
C LEU A 73 7.02 8.69 1.05
N SER A 74 6.83 7.48 0.50
CA SER A 74 6.60 7.30 -0.94
C SER A 74 5.26 7.89 -1.36
N PHE A 75 4.23 7.72 -0.53
CA PHE A 75 2.93 8.35 -0.73
C PHE A 75 3.03 9.88 -0.73
N GLU A 76 3.73 10.48 0.23
CA GLU A 76 3.95 11.92 0.27
C GLU A 76 4.67 12.41 -0.99
N LEU A 77 5.70 11.68 -1.44
CA LEU A 77 6.44 12.00 -2.66
C LEU A 77 5.52 11.98 -3.89
N GLY A 78 4.70 10.94 -4.06
CA GLY A 78 3.74 10.83 -5.15
C GLY A 78 2.66 11.93 -5.11
N LEU A 79 2.13 12.22 -3.92
CA LEU A 79 1.18 13.31 -3.68
C LEU A 79 1.75 14.66 -4.15
N LYS A 80 2.97 14.96 -3.73
CA LYS A 80 3.64 16.24 -4.04
C LYS A 80 4.12 16.34 -5.49
N ALA A 81 4.22 15.23 -6.21
CA ALA A 81 4.47 15.26 -7.65
C ALA A 81 3.31 15.91 -8.43
N VAL A 82 2.07 15.80 -7.92
CA VAL A 82 0.87 16.42 -8.54
C VAL A 82 0.50 17.74 -7.86
N LEU A 83 0.63 17.79 -6.53
CA LEU A 83 0.31 18.96 -5.69
C LEU A 83 1.52 19.34 -4.83
N PRO A 84 2.48 20.13 -5.36
CA PRO A 84 3.74 20.44 -4.66
C PRO A 84 3.55 21.06 -3.26
N ASP A 85 2.50 21.85 -3.09
CA ASP A 85 2.18 22.55 -1.84
C ASP A 85 1.22 21.75 -0.93
N ALA A 86 1.02 20.45 -1.20
CA ALA A 86 0.14 19.63 -0.37
C ALA A 86 0.62 19.56 1.09
N GLU A 87 -0.31 19.74 2.02
CA GLU A 87 -0.12 19.46 3.43
C GLU A 87 -0.33 17.95 3.66
N PHE A 88 0.72 17.28 4.13
CA PHE A 88 0.69 15.85 4.42
C PHE A 88 0.93 15.61 5.91
N SER A 89 0.19 14.68 6.50
CA SER A 89 0.44 14.21 7.86
C SER A 89 0.37 12.69 7.96
N TYR A 90 1.27 12.12 8.76
CA TYR A 90 1.17 10.75 9.23
C TYR A 90 0.69 10.75 10.68
N VAL A 91 -0.26 9.88 11.02
CA VAL A 91 -0.73 9.70 12.39
C VAL A 91 -0.62 8.24 12.79
N LYS A 92 0.10 7.98 13.88
CA LYS A 92 0.19 6.68 14.55
C LYS A 92 -1.12 6.41 15.31
N THR A 93 -1.76 5.28 15.06
CA THR A 93 -3.07 4.94 15.63
C THR A 93 -3.04 3.74 16.59
N GLY A 94 -2.03 2.88 16.50
CA GLY A 94 -1.87 1.67 17.30
C GLY A 94 -1.42 1.95 18.73
N SER A 95 -1.90 1.13 19.68
CA SER A 95 -1.53 1.22 21.11
C SER A 95 -0.18 0.56 21.41
N TYR A 96 0.25 -0.36 20.55
CA TYR A 96 1.51 -1.09 20.60
C TYR A 96 1.96 -1.44 19.17
N ASP A 97 3.18 -1.95 19.00
CA ASP A 97 3.69 -2.30 17.68
C ASP A 97 2.85 -3.39 17.00
N TYR A 98 2.59 -3.21 15.71
CA TYR A 98 1.70 -4.04 14.89
C TYR A 98 0.20 -4.02 15.27
N ASP A 99 -0.26 -3.03 16.05
CA ASP A 99 -1.68 -2.84 16.40
C ASP A 99 -2.48 -2.17 15.26
N PHE A 100 -2.59 -2.86 14.12
CA PHE A 100 -3.32 -2.42 12.93
C PHE A 100 -4.85 -2.41 13.09
N ASP A 101 -5.36 -2.97 14.19
CA ASP A 101 -6.78 -3.21 14.43
C ASP A 101 -7.38 -2.21 15.43
N ASN A 102 -6.60 -1.23 15.91
CA ASN A 102 -7.05 -0.22 16.86
C ASN A 102 -8.05 0.78 16.26
N THR A 103 -9.29 0.34 16.13
CA THR A 103 -10.38 1.13 15.55
C THR A 103 -10.66 2.40 16.36
N ALA A 104 -10.49 2.37 17.68
CA ALA A 104 -10.70 3.53 18.54
C ALA A 104 -9.65 4.62 18.28
N GLY A 105 -8.36 4.25 18.27
CA GLY A 105 -7.26 5.17 17.96
C GLY A 105 -7.36 5.72 16.54
N ALA A 106 -7.69 4.87 15.58
CA ALA A 106 -7.88 5.29 14.19
C ALA A 106 -9.07 6.26 14.04
N THR A 107 -10.16 6.05 14.78
CA THR A 107 -11.34 6.93 14.75
C THR A 107 -11.02 8.30 15.36
N GLU A 108 -10.26 8.35 16.44
CA GLU A 108 -9.80 9.61 17.03
C GLU A 108 -8.93 10.40 16.04
N ALA A 109 -7.93 9.74 15.44
CA ALA A 109 -7.05 10.33 14.44
C ALA A 109 -7.82 10.84 13.21
N TYR A 110 -8.77 10.05 12.70
CA TYR A 110 -9.65 10.46 11.61
C TYR A 110 -10.45 11.72 11.94
N ASN A 111 -11.08 11.77 13.12
CA ASN A 111 -11.87 12.93 13.53
C ASN A 111 -11.02 14.19 13.67
N ALA A 112 -9.78 14.07 14.16
CA ALA A 112 -8.84 15.18 14.21
C ALA A 112 -8.45 15.67 12.80
N ALA A 113 -8.16 14.75 11.87
CA ALA A 113 -7.85 15.09 10.48
C ALA A 113 -9.04 15.79 9.79
N LYS A 114 -10.26 15.27 10.00
CA LYS A 114 -11.49 15.91 9.52
C LYS A 114 -11.65 17.32 10.07
N ALA A 115 -11.47 17.52 11.38
CA ALA A 115 -11.55 18.84 12.00
C ALA A 115 -10.51 19.82 11.46
N ALA A 116 -9.36 19.32 10.98
CA ALA A 116 -8.32 20.10 10.31
C ALA A 116 -8.59 20.38 8.81
N GLY A 117 -9.71 19.88 8.26
CA GLY A 117 -10.13 20.10 6.88
C GLY A 117 -9.48 19.19 5.85
N VAL A 118 -9.08 17.98 6.25
CA VAL A 118 -8.47 17.00 5.33
C VAL A 118 -9.39 16.71 4.14
N GLY A 119 -8.82 16.64 2.94
CA GLY A 119 -9.54 16.26 1.72
C GLY A 119 -9.44 14.77 1.40
N ALA A 120 -8.38 14.10 1.87
CA ALA A 120 -8.15 12.68 1.68
C ALA A 120 -7.57 11.99 2.92
N VAL A 121 -8.06 10.80 3.24
CA VAL A 121 -7.49 9.94 4.29
C VAL A 121 -7.13 8.59 3.71
N TYR A 122 -5.87 8.19 3.88
CA TYR A 122 -5.40 6.83 3.60
C TYR A 122 -5.34 6.02 4.92
N PRO A 123 -6.34 5.18 5.20
CA PRO A 123 -6.26 4.23 6.31
C PRO A 123 -5.38 3.02 5.93
N TYR A 124 -4.07 3.11 6.15
CA TYR A 124 -3.14 1.97 5.98
C TYR A 124 -3.17 1.07 7.21
N LEU A 125 -4.30 0.38 7.37
CA LEU A 125 -4.70 -0.32 8.58
C LEU A 125 -5.18 -1.74 8.26
N GLY A 126 -5.29 -2.57 9.29
CA GLY A 126 -5.84 -3.93 9.23
C GLY A 126 -7.34 -3.89 9.48
N GLY A 127 -7.80 -4.53 10.54
CA GLY A 127 -9.20 -4.54 10.98
C GLY A 127 -9.79 -3.15 11.25
N ALA A 128 -8.96 -2.14 11.51
CA ALA A 128 -9.42 -0.76 11.65
C ALA A 128 -9.69 -0.05 10.30
N HIS A 129 -9.32 -0.64 9.15
CA HIS A 129 -9.43 -0.02 7.83
C HIS A 129 -10.87 0.34 7.44
N GLU A 130 -11.75 -0.66 7.37
CA GLU A 130 -13.13 -0.48 6.88
C GLU A 130 -13.96 0.49 7.74
N PRO A 131 -13.87 0.48 9.08
CA PRO A 131 -14.51 1.52 9.90
C PRO A 131 -14.12 2.94 9.51
N ILE A 132 -12.84 3.19 9.18
CA ILE A 132 -12.41 4.53 8.75
C ILE A 132 -12.90 4.86 7.34
N VAL A 133 -12.91 3.88 6.43
CA VAL A 133 -13.50 4.05 5.09
C VAL A 133 -14.98 4.43 5.20
N GLN A 134 -15.73 3.80 6.10
CA GLN A 134 -17.15 4.14 6.35
C GLN A 134 -17.32 5.58 6.82
N LEU A 135 -16.46 6.04 7.73
CA LEU A 135 -16.47 7.45 8.17
C LEU A 135 -16.14 8.39 7.01
N ALA A 136 -15.09 8.10 6.24
CA ALA A 136 -14.71 8.88 5.06
C ALA A 136 -15.84 8.96 4.01
N ASN A 137 -16.52 7.85 3.74
CA ASN A 137 -17.68 7.80 2.86
C ASN A 137 -18.83 8.68 3.36
N ALA A 138 -19.12 8.66 4.67
CA ALA A 138 -20.18 9.47 5.27
C ALA A 138 -19.86 10.98 5.22
N ASP A 139 -18.59 11.34 5.35
CA ASP A 139 -18.12 12.72 5.35
C ASP A 139 -17.73 13.25 3.95
N GLY A 140 -17.77 12.40 2.92
CA GLY A 140 -17.38 12.76 1.55
C GLY A 140 -15.88 13.03 1.37
N ILE A 141 -15.05 12.42 2.21
CA ILE A 141 -13.58 12.54 2.17
C ILE A 141 -13.01 11.44 1.28
N ILE A 142 -12.06 11.80 0.41
CA ILE A 142 -11.39 10.86 -0.49
C ILE A 142 -10.74 9.75 0.32
N THR A 143 -11.00 8.50 -0.04
CA THR A 143 -10.39 7.36 0.65
C THR A 143 -10.02 6.23 -0.30
N MET A 144 -9.21 5.30 0.20
CA MET A 144 -8.57 4.28 -0.62
C MET A 144 -8.41 2.96 0.12
N SER A 145 -8.34 1.87 -0.63
CA SER A 145 -8.07 0.55 -0.06
C SER A 145 -6.62 0.44 0.41
N ALA A 146 -6.36 -0.56 1.26
CA ALA A 146 -5.02 -0.97 1.66
C ALA A 146 -4.86 -2.46 1.35
N GLY A 147 -4.64 -2.80 0.09
CA GLY A 147 -4.24 -4.15 -0.33
C GLY A 147 -5.17 -4.78 -1.35
N SER A 148 -6.49 -4.60 -1.22
CA SER A 148 -7.45 -5.30 -2.08
C SER A 148 -7.35 -4.88 -3.55
N SER A 149 -7.22 -5.86 -4.45
CA SER A 149 -7.18 -5.65 -5.90
C SER A 149 -8.55 -5.37 -6.53
N THR A 150 -9.64 -5.64 -5.81
CA THR A 150 -11.03 -5.54 -6.28
C THR A 150 -11.82 -4.44 -5.57
N ALA A 151 -11.14 -3.54 -4.86
CA ALA A 151 -11.81 -2.53 -4.03
C ALA A 151 -12.77 -1.61 -4.84
N CYS A 152 -12.46 -1.35 -6.12
CA CYS A 152 -13.33 -0.53 -6.98
C CYS A 152 -14.64 -1.23 -7.39
N ASP A 153 -14.71 -2.56 -7.29
CA ASP A 153 -15.90 -3.35 -7.65
C ASP A 153 -16.88 -3.50 -6.47
N ARG A 154 -16.48 -3.06 -5.28
CA ARG A 154 -17.32 -3.14 -4.08
C ARG A 154 -18.51 -2.20 -4.15
N THR A 155 -19.60 -2.65 -3.54
CA THR A 155 -20.87 -1.90 -3.49
C THR A 155 -21.32 -1.58 -2.06
N ASP A 156 -20.69 -2.20 -1.07
CA ASP A 156 -20.96 -2.01 0.35
C ASP A 156 -20.07 -0.93 0.98
N LEU A 157 -18.86 -0.73 0.45
CA LEU A 157 -17.96 0.39 0.75
C LEU A 157 -17.52 1.05 -0.55
N LYS A 158 -17.42 2.39 -0.52
CA LYS A 158 -16.95 3.16 -1.65
C LYS A 158 -15.48 3.51 -1.47
N TYR A 159 -14.68 3.15 -2.46
CA TYR A 159 -13.28 3.57 -2.58
C TYR A 159 -13.15 4.52 -3.76
N ASP A 160 -12.35 5.58 -3.59
CA ASP A 160 -12.01 6.47 -4.69
C ASP A 160 -10.74 5.97 -5.41
N ILE A 161 -9.87 5.26 -4.68
CA ILE A 161 -8.64 4.63 -5.18
C ILE A 161 -8.55 3.20 -4.64
N ALA A 162 -8.23 2.22 -5.49
CA ALA A 162 -7.77 0.91 -5.05
C ALA A 162 -6.25 0.88 -5.03
N VAL A 163 -5.64 0.70 -3.85
CA VAL A 163 -4.20 0.47 -3.71
C VAL A 163 -3.97 -1.03 -3.61
N LYS A 164 -3.41 -1.61 -4.67
CA LYS A 164 -3.35 -3.05 -4.91
C LYS A 164 -2.01 -3.61 -4.46
N PHE A 165 -2.05 -4.43 -3.43
CA PHE A 165 -0.95 -5.29 -2.95
C PHE A 165 -1.56 -6.52 -2.28
N ASP A 166 -2.41 -7.22 -3.05
CA ASP A 166 -3.32 -8.21 -2.51
C ASP A 166 -2.58 -9.50 -2.18
N GLY A 167 -2.45 -9.79 -0.88
CA GLY A 167 -1.82 -11.02 -0.43
C GLY A 167 -2.54 -12.29 -0.89
N GLY A 168 -3.84 -12.21 -1.17
CA GLY A 168 -4.64 -13.27 -1.77
C GLY A 168 -4.21 -13.57 -3.21
N ASP A 169 -3.93 -12.53 -3.99
CA ASP A 169 -3.45 -12.70 -5.37
C ASP A 169 -2.04 -13.30 -5.40
N TYR A 170 -1.16 -12.82 -4.52
CA TYR A 170 0.21 -13.31 -4.41
C TYR A 170 0.25 -14.77 -3.96
N ILE A 171 -0.56 -15.16 -2.98
CA ILE A 171 -0.58 -16.56 -2.50
C ILE A 171 -1.18 -17.51 -3.53
N LEU A 172 -2.19 -17.09 -4.30
CA LEU A 172 -2.76 -17.94 -5.36
C LEU A 172 -1.72 -18.28 -6.42
N GLU A 173 -0.94 -17.28 -6.85
CA GLU A 173 0.16 -17.50 -7.79
C GLU A 173 1.29 -18.33 -7.17
N ALA A 174 1.72 -18.00 -5.96
CA ALA A 174 2.78 -18.72 -5.26
C ALA A 174 2.40 -20.19 -5.08
N LEU A 175 1.18 -20.51 -4.63
CA LEU A 175 0.69 -21.88 -4.48
C LEU A 175 0.70 -22.64 -5.81
N ALA A 176 0.29 -22.00 -6.91
CA ALA A 176 0.34 -22.64 -8.23
C ALA A 176 1.79 -23.01 -8.62
N ARG A 177 2.76 -22.12 -8.37
CA ARG A 177 4.18 -22.34 -8.63
C ARG A 177 4.80 -23.38 -7.69
N ILE A 178 4.40 -23.39 -6.41
CA ILE A 178 4.83 -24.39 -5.43
C ILE A 178 4.37 -25.79 -5.85
N VAL A 179 3.08 -25.94 -6.21
CA VAL A 179 2.53 -27.22 -6.69
C VAL A 179 3.21 -27.68 -7.98
N ALA A 180 3.56 -26.75 -8.87
CA ALA A 180 4.32 -27.03 -10.09
C ALA A 180 5.81 -27.32 -9.84
N GLY A 181 6.32 -27.08 -8.62
CA GLY A 181 7.74 -27.23 -8.26
C GLY A 181 8.66 -26.14 -8.83
N THR A 182 8.11 -25.01 -9.30
CA THR A 182 8.83 -23.88 -9.91
C THR A 182 9.06 -22.72 -8.95
N PHE A 183 8.57 -22.83 -7.71
CA PHE A 183 8.88 -21.92 -6.62
C PHE A 183 9.20 -22.71 -5.35
N LYS A 184 10.36 -22.45 -4.75
CA LYS A 184 10.96 -23.26 -3.68
C LYS A 184 11.33 -22.43 -2.47
N GLU A 185 11.56 -23.09 -1.34
CA GLU A 185 12.11 -22.45 -0.15
C GLU A 185 13.46 -21.81 -0.45
N GLY A 186 13.68 -20.61 0.10
CA GLY A 186 14.86 -19.79 -0.17
C GLY A 186 14.76 -18.96 -1.43
N GLU A 187 13.72 -19.14 -2.25
CA GLU A 187 13.43 -18.26 -3.38
C GLU A 187 12.50 -17.12 -2.96
N LYS A 188 12.61 -16.01 -3.69
CA LYS A 188 11.79 -14.81 -3.49
C LYS A 188 11.19 -14.35 -4.82
N LEU A 189 9.88 -14.14 -4.81
CA LEU A 189 9.15 -13.45 -5.88
C LEU A 189 8.91 -12.01 -5.43
N VAL A 190 9.36 -11.06 -6.25
CA VAL A 190 9.17 -9.63 -6.03
C VAL A 190 8.19 -9.12 -7.07
N TYR A 191 7.09 -8.53 -6.63
CA TYR A 191 6.08 -7.92 -7.48
C TYR A 191 6.30 -6.41 -7.59
N ASN A 192 6.46 -5.92 -8.80
CA ASN A 192 6.64 -4.52 -9.14
C ASN A 192 5.44 -4.02 -9.96
N ILE A 193 5.25 -2.71 -10.04
CA ILE A 193 4.29 -2.14 -10.97
C ILE A 193 4.68 -2.55 -12.40
N GLY A 194 3.70 -3.03 -13.16
CA GLY A 194 3.87 -3.60 -14.50
C GLY A 194 3.96 -5.13 -14.51
N ASP A 195 4.21 -5.78 -13.38
CA ASP A 195 4.10 -7.24 -13.28
C ASP A 195 2.63 -7.69 -13.31
N ASN A 196 2.38 -8.97 -13.52
CA ASN A 196 1.04 -9.54 -13.36
C ASN A 196 1.05 -10.45 -12.13
N ALA A 197 0.36 -10.03 -11.07
CA ALA A 197 0.33 -10.73 -9.79
C ALA A 197 -1.06 -11.34 -9.55
N GLY A 198 -1.16 -12.65 -9.71
CA GLY A 198 -2.44 -13.37 -9.56
C GLY A 198 -3.57 -12.82 -10.45
N PRO A 199 -4.85 -12.98 -10.04
CA PRO A 199 -6.00 -12.50 -10.80
C PRO A 199 -6.24 -10.98 -10.71
N GLY A 200 -5.64 -10.28 -9.73
CA GLY A 200 -5.79 -8.83 -9.54
C GLY A 200 -4.96 -7.94 -10.45
N GLY A 201 -4.09 -8.53 -11.28
CA GLY A 201 -3.28 -7.78 -12.24
C GLY A 201 -2.02 -7.16 -11.62
N SER A 202 -1.59 -6.02 -12.17
CA SER A 202 -0.43 -5.31 -11.65
C SER A 202 -0.68 -4.76 -10.25
N PRO A 203 0.28 -4.86 -9.31
CA PRO A 203 0.26 -4.05 -8.10
C PRO A 203 0.34 -2.55 -8.46
N GLY A 204 0.03 -1.69 -7.49
CA GLY A 204 -0.04 -0.24 -7.69
C GLY A 204 -1.42 0.34 -7.39
N ALA A 205 -1.62 1.62 -7.64
CA ALA A 205 -2.88 2.30 -7.40
C ALA A 205 -3.69 2.50 -8.68
N VAL A 206 -5.01 2.39 -8.58
CA VAL A 206 -5.95 2.79 -9.65
C VAL A 206 -7.03 3.68 -9.07
N ILE A 207 -7.41 4.72 -9.79
CA ILE A 207 -8.59 5.53 -9.45
C ILE A 207 -9.83 4.74 -9.89
N CYS A 208 -10.82 4.59 -9.01
CA CYS A 208 -11.96 3.70 -9.27
C CYS A 208 -12.93 4.22 -10.33
N ASN A 209 -13.04 5.54 -10.48
CA ASN A 209 -13.86 6.19 -11.51
C ASN A 209 -13.09 7.34 -12.16
N PRO A 210 -12.04 7.05 -12.94
CA PRO A 210 -11.15 8.07 -13.44
C PRO A 210 -11.79 8.87 -14.59
N THR A 211 -11.46 10.16 -14.68
CA THR A 211 -11.61 10.88 -15.96
C THR A 211 -10.57 10.37 -16.98
N PRO A 212 -10.74 10.63 -18.29
CA PRO A 212 -9.74 10.28 -19.29
C PRO A 212 -8.35 10.86 -19.00
N GLU A 213 -8.29 12.08 -18.46
CA GLU A 213 -7.05 12.76 -18.10
C GLU A 213 -6.40 12.10 -16.89
N GLN A 214 -7.18 11.74 -15.86
CA GLN A 214 -6.69 11.01 -14.70
C GLN A 214 -6.16 9.62 -15.10
N GLN A 215 -6.88 8.89 -15.94
CA GLN A 215 -6.42 7.59 -16.45
C GLN A 215 -5.11 7.73 -17.22
N THR A 216 -5.03 8.72 -18.12
CA THR A 216 -3.80 8.97 -18.90
C THR A 216 -2.62 9.31 -17.99
N ALA A 217 -2.85 10.09 -16.93
CA ALA A 217 -1.81 10.43 -15.96
C ALA A 217 -1.36 9.22 -15.14
N MET A 218 -2.30 8.35 -14.73
CA MET A 218 -2.01 7.10 -14.04
C MET A 218 -1.21 6.13 -14.94
N ASP A 219 -1.62 5.94 -16.19
CA ASP A 219 -0.90 5.08 -17.14
C ASP A 219 0.54 5.57 -17.38
N ALA A 220 0.74 6.89 -17.46
CA ALA A 220 2.06 7.48 -17.64
C ALA A 220 2.96 7.27 -16.42
N ILE A 221 2.44 7.47 -15.21
CA ILE A 221 3.26 7.30 -14.00
C ILE A 221 3.56 5.82 -13.72
N ASP A 222 2.63 4.91 -13.99
CA ASP A 222 2.86 3.47 -13.91
C ASP A 222 3.96 3.02 -14.88
N ALA A 223 3.97 3.57 -16.11
CA ALA A 223 5.04 3.30 -17.08
C ALA A 223 6.41 3.82 -16.60
N SER A 224 6.48 5.02 -16.01
CA SER A 224 7.71 5.57 -15.42
C SER A 224 8.21 4.73 -14.24
N LEU A 225 7.31 4.25 -13.37
CA LEU A 225 7.64 3.37 -12.25
C LEU A 225 8.16 2.02 -12.75
N ALA A 226 7.48 1.40 -13.71
CA ALA A 226 7.89 0.13 -14.32
C ALA A 226 9.23 0.25 -15.08
N ALA A 227 9.52 1.41 -15.67
CA ALA A 227 10.80 1.70 -16.32
C ALA A 227 11.94 2.01 -15.31
N GLY A 228 11.63 2.14 -14.02
CA GLY A 228 12.61 2.42 -12.97
C GLY A 228 13.08 3.88 -12.93
N GLU A 229 12.35 4.82 -13.54
CA GLU A 229 12.76 6.23 -13.61
C GLU A 229 12.83 6.90 -12.22
N LEU A 230 12.05 6.40 -11.26
CA LEU A 230 12.02 6.86 -9.87
C LEU A 230 12.85 6.01 -8.91
N ALA A 231 13.63 5.04 -9.41
CA ALA A 231 14.34 4.08 -8.57
C ALA A 231 15.32 4.72 -7.57
N ALA A 232 15.93 5.85 -7.93
CA ALA A 232 16.85 6.56 -7.05
C ALA A 232 16.14 7.19 -5.85
N ASP A 233 15.04 7.91 -6.10
CA ASP A 233 14.26 8.58 -5.05
C ASP A 233 13.58 7.57 -4.13
N LEU A 234 12.96 6.53 -4.71
CA LEU A 234 12.36 5.44 -3.94
C LEU A 234 13.42 4.62 -3.17
N GLY A 235 14.62 4.46 -3.74
CA GLY A 235 15.75 3.83 -3.07
C GLY A 235 16.23 4.62 -1.84
N ALA A 236 16.23 5.96 -1.92
CA ALA A 236 16.56 6.81 -0.78
C ALA A 236 15.52 6.68 0.35
N ILE A 237 14.23 6.59 0.00
CA ILE A 237 13.15 6.34 0.96
C ILE A 237 13.32 4.97 1.64
N LYS A 238 13.60 3.91 0.88
CA LYS A 238 13.90 2.58 1.45
C LYS A 238 15.10 2.63 2.40
N GLY A 239 16.14 3.37 2.03
CA GLY A 239 17.30 3.60 2.90
C GLY A 239 16.93 4.27 4.22
N GLN A 240 16.06 5.28 4.20
CA GLN A 240 15.55 5.93 5.42
C GLN A 240 14.66 5.01 6.25
N ALA A 241 13.84 4.18 5.59
CA ALA A 241 12.89 3.28 6.23
C ALA A 241 13.58 2.13 6.98
N TYR A 242 14.67 1.58 6.44
CA TYR A 242 15.31 0.36 6.94
C TYR A 242 16.78 0.51 7.36
N GLY A 243 17.42 1.65 7.12
CA GLY A 243 18.85 1.88 7.37
C GLY A 243 19.22 2.28 8.81
N GLY A 244 18.36 1.96 9.79
CA GLY A 244 18.60 2.20 11.22
C GLY A 244 19.63 1.26 11.84
#